data_AF-A0A661I8K0-F1
#
_entry.id   AF-A0A661I8K0-F1
#
_cell.length_a   1.000
_cell.length_b   1.000
_cell.length_c   1.000
_cell.angle_alpha   90.00
_cell.angle_beta   90.00
_cell.angle_gamma   90.00
#
_symmetry.space_group_name_H-M   'P 1'
#
loop_
_entity.id
_entity.type
_entity.pdbx_description
1 polymer ?
#
loop_
_entity_poly.entity_id
_entity_poly.type
_entity_poly.pdbx_seq_one_letter_code
_entity_poly.pdbx_strand_id
1 'polypeptide(L)'
;MKKILLIVALTFGLQAGGYNKMKKACDARHGESCIDLGMLYQTGQGVGQSYKKAKSYYNKACDLKYSEGCISFGDLYYFGQGTEQNNSKAAIYYAEACKLHNSDGCSHLGDLYYTDAWAEHNNTKAKHYYDKSCKLGNKKGCKNLKSLLQGNEELKHKKDELKRLQQENDELILEAEILDRI
;
A
#
# COMPACT_ATOMS: atom_id res chain seq x y z
N MET A 1 11.97 47.18 16.40
CA MET A 1 11.55 45.76 16.51
C MET A 1 10.08 45.50 16.13
N LYS A 2 9.17 46.49 16.04
CA LYS A 2 7.75 46.27 15.66
C LYS A 2 7.46 46.15 14.14
N LYS A 3 8.45 46.35 13.26
CA LYS A 3 8.24 46.32 11.78
C LYS A 3 8.43 44.94 11.14
N ILE A 4 9.02 43.96 11.85
CA ILE A 4 9.26 42.60 11.31
C ILE A 4 8.02 41.71 11.45
N LEU A 5 7.11 42.00 12.39
CA LEU A 5 5.92 41.19 12.63
C LEU A 5 4.83 41.33 11.54
N LEU A 6 4.85 42.40 10.75
CA LEU A 6 3.84 42.67 9.71
C LEU A 6 4.08 41.91 8.39
N ILE A 7 5.33 41.54 8.09
CA ILE A 7 5.66 40.87 6.82
C ILE A 7 5.26 39.40 6.86
N VAL A 8 5.30 38.75 8.04
CA VAL A 8 4.81 37.37 8.19
C VAL A 8 3.29 37.32 7.98
N ALA A 9 2.52 38.32 8.42
CA ALA A 9 1.06 38.30 8.24
C ALA A 9 0.58 38.43 6.78
N LEU A 10 1.39 39.03 5.90
CA LEU A 10 1.01 39.27 4.49
C LEU A 10 1.17 38.05 3.58
N THR A 11 1.95 37.03 3.98
CA THR A 11 2.00 35.75 3.24
C THR A 11 0.88 34.79 3.67
N PHE A 12 0.33 34.92 4.88
CA PHE A 12 -0.82 34.12 5.32
C PHE A 12 -2.16 34.59 4.72
N GLY A 13 -2.27 35.85 4.30
CA GLY A 13 -3.49 36.40 3.70
C GLY A 13 -3.82 35.83 2.31
N LEU A 14 -2.81 35.38 1.55
CA LEU A 14 -3.00 34.87 0.18
C LEU A 14 -3.48 33.41 0.13
N GLN A 15 -3.29 32.65 1.22
CA GLN A 15 -3.60 31.21 1.26
C GLN A 15 -5.04 30.88 1.71
N ALA A 16 -5.72 31.82 2.38
CA ALA A 16 -7.09 31.63 2.87
C ALA A 16 -8.14 31.48 1.75
N GLY A 17 -7.91 32.13 0.60
CA GLY A 17 -8.79 32.06 -0.57
C GLY A 17 -8.81 30.67 -1.23
N GLY A 18 -7.64 30.05 -1.36
CA GLY A 18 -7.49 28.70 -1.91
C GLY A 18 -8.16 27.64 -1.03
N TYR A 19 -7.92 27.69 0.27
CA TYR A 19 -8.52 26.76 1.24
C TYR A 19 -10.05 26.79 1.20
N ASN A 20 -10.66 27.99 1.29
CA ASN A 20 -12.12 28.10 1.33
C ASN A 20 -12.78 27.62 0.03
N LYS A 21 -12.18 27.90 -1.13
CA LYS A 21 -12.66 27.39 -2.42
C LYS A 21 -12.60 25.87 -2.48
N MET A 22 -11.48 25.29 -2.04
CA MET A 22 -11.27 23.84 -2.01
C MET A 22 -12.22 23.14 -1.05
N LYS A 23 -12.43 23.72 0.14
CA LYS A 23 -13.44 23.23 1.09
C LYS A 23 -14.83 23.21 0.48
N LYS A 24 -15.26 24.31 -0.15
CA LYS A 24 -16.56 24.37 -0.85
C LYS A 24 -16.67 23.31 -1.95
N ALA A 25 -15.62 23.09 -2.74
CA ALA A 25 -15.61 22.07 -3.79
C ALA A 25 -15.70 20.64 -3.22
N CYS A 26 -14.96 20.32 -2.16
CA CYS A 26 -15.09 19.04 -1.47
C CYS A 26 -16.49 18.86 -0.84
N ASP A 27 -17.08 19.92 -0.28
CA ASP A 27 -18.45 19.91 0.22
C ASP A 27 -19.49 19.72 -0.91
N ALA A 28 -19.20 20.23 -2.10
CA ALA A 28 -19.93 19.98 -3.34
C ALA A 28 -19.58 18.63 -4.00
N ARG A 29 -18.93 17.70 -3.28
CA ARG A 29 -18.61 16.33 -3.71
C ARG A 29 -17.57 16.21 -4.84
N HIS A 30 -16.71 17.22 -5.01
CA HIS A 30 -15.52 17.08 -5.87
C HIS A 30 -14.43 16.34 -5.07
N GLY A 31 -14.20 15.07 -5.38
CA GLY A 31 -13.35 14.20 -4.58
C GLY A 31 -11.87 14.59 -4.60
N GLU A 32 -11.36 15.14 -5.71
CA GLU A 32 -10.00 15.68 -5.80
C GLU A 32 -9.78 16.77 -4.76
N SER A 33 -10.74 17.68 -4.60
CA SER A 33 -10.65 18.72 -3.57
C SER A 33 -10.69 18.15 -2.14
N CYS A 34 -11.36 17.01 -1.93
CA CYS A 34 -11.28 16.30 -0.66
C CYS A 34 -9.91 15.67 -0.46
N ILE A 35 -9.29 15.09 -1.49
CA ILE A 35 -7.92 14.56 -1.42
C ILE A 35 -6.95 15.69 -1.06
N ASP A 36 -7.04 16.83 -1.74
CA ASP A 36 -6.16 17.97 -1.48
C ASP A 36 -6.31 18.51 -0.05
N LEU A 37 -7.54 18.62 0.48
CA LEU A 37 -7.76 19.00 1.88
C LEU A 37 -7.19 17.96 2.84
N GLY A 38 -7.31 16.68 2.50
CA GLY A 38 -6.69 15.60 3.25
C GLY A 38 -5.18 15.78 3.33
N MET A 39 -4.55 16.09 2.19
CA MET A 39 -3.11 16.33 2.09
C MET A 39 -2.67 17.55 2.89
N LEU A 40 -3.37 18.68 2.79
CA LEU A 40 -3.05 19.88 3.58
C LEU A 40 -3.05 19.58 5.08
N TYR A 41 -4.04 18.81 5.57
CA TYR A 41 -4.08 18.42 6.98
C TYR A 41 -3.04 17.35 7.34
N GLN A 42 -2.67 16.47 6.42
CA GLN A 42 -1.62 15.47 6.66
C GLN A 42 -0.24 16.13 6.77
N THR A 43 0.06 17.11 5.91
CA THR A 43 1.38 17.77 5.86
C THR A 43 1.48 19.01 6.76
N GLY A 44 0.34 19.61 7.14
CA GLY A 44 0.31 20.89 7.85
C GLY A 44 0.60 22.09 6.94
N GLN A 45 0.42 21.95 5.62
CA GLN A 45 0.66 23.03 4.67
C GLN A 45 -0.50 24.03 4.69
N GLY A 46 -0.26 25.25 5.18
CA GLY A 46 -1.26 26.32 5.25
C GLY A 46 -2.38 26.09 6.28
N VAL A 47 -2.37 24.97 6.99
CA VAL A 47 -3.27 24.62 8.10
C VAL A 47 -2.48 23.90 9.20
N GLY A 48 -2.96 23.90 10.44
CA GLY A 48 -2.35 23.06 11.48
C GLY A 48 -2.46 21.57 11.11
N GLN A 49 -1.35 20.84 11.17
CA GLN A 49 -1.32 19.40 10.89
C GLN A 49 -2.35 18.65 11.76
N SER A 50 -3.13 17.77 11.14
CA SER A 50 -4.13 16.96 11.82
C SER A 50 -4.47 15.71 11.00
N TYR A 51 -3.86 14.58 11.35
CA TYR A 51 -4.20 13.29 10.73
C TYR A 51 -5.67 12.91 10.91
N LYS A 52 -6.31 13.29 12.02
CA LYS A 52 -7.75 13.07 12.22
C LYS A 52 -8.59 13.77 11.14
N LYS A 53 -8.24 15.00 10.77
CA LYS A 53 -8.92 15.72 9.69
C LYS A 53 -8.54 15.14 8.32
N ALA A 54 -7.28 14.82 8.10
CA ALA A 54 -6.82 14.16 6.87
C ALA A 54 -7.62 12.88 6.60
N LYS A 55 -7.76 12.04 7.63
CA LYS A 55 -8.55 10.81 7.64
C LYS A 55 -10.01 11.05 7.21
N SER A 56 -10.65 12.09 7.75
CA SER A 56 -12.03 12.42 7.39
C SER A 56 -12.18 12.81 5.93
N TYR A 57 -11.24 13.57 5.38
CA TYR A 57 -11.28 14.02 4.00
C TYR A 57 -10.94 12.91 3.00
N TYR A 58 -9.94 12.07 3.29
CA TYR A 58 -9.63 10.92 2.46
C TYR A 58 -10.75 9.87 2.48
N ASN A 59 -11.37 9.61 3.63
CA ASN A 59 -12.56 8.75 3.69
C ASN A 59 -13.67 9.30 2.80
N LYS A 60 -13.96 10.60 2.90
CA LYS A 60 -14.97 11.26 2.05
C LYS A 60 -14.63 11.13 0.56
N ALA A 61 -13.38 11.30 0.15
CA ALA A 61 -12.96 11.10 -1.23
C ALA A 61 -13.13 9.64 -1.69
N CYS A 62 -12.77 8.67 -0.85
CA CYS A 62 -12.97 7.26 -1.13
C CYS A 62 -14.46 6.88 -1.26
N ASP A 63 -15.32 7.41 -0.39
CA ASP A 63 -16.78 7.25 -0.46
C ASP A 63 -17.37 7.82 -1.75
N LEU A 64 -16.76 8.90 -2.27
CA LEU A 64 -17.06 9.50 -3.57
C LEU A 64 -16.48 8.74 -4.77
N LYS A 65 -15.87 7.57 -4.55
CA LYS A 65 -15.26 6.69 -5.57
C LYS A 65 -14.03 7.28 -6.26
N TYR A 66 -13.29 8.13 -5.56
CA TYR A 66 -11.97 8.57 -5.99
C TYR A 66 -10.90 7.63 -5.43
N SER A 67 -10.23 6.91 -6.33
CA SER A 67 -9.28 5.87 -5.97
C SER A 67 -8.10 6.35 -5.14
N GLU A 68 -7.60 7.54 -5.43
CA GLU A 68 -6.49 8.19 -4.74
C GLU A 68 -6.88 8.49 -3.29
N GLY A 69 -8.14 8.88 -3.08
CA GLY A 69 -8.71 9.05 -1.73
C GLY A 69 -8.72 7.73 -0.95
N CYS A 70 -9.07 6.62 -1.60
CA CYS A 70 -8.99 5.30 -0.98
C CYS A 70 -7.55 4.89 -0.67
N ILE A 71 -6.59 5.16 -1.57
CA ILE A 71 -5.17 4.90 -1.35
C ILE A 71 -4.67 5.69 -0.14
N SER A 72 -4.86 7.02 -0.14
CA SER A 72 -4.40 7.87 0.96
C SER A 72 -5.08 7.51 2.28
N PHE A 73 -6.34 7.06 2.25
CA PHE A 73 -7.01 6.59 3.46
C PHE A 73 -6.42 5.26 3.96
N GLY A 74 -6.11 4.33 3.05
CA GLY A 74 -5.39 3.09 3.34
C GLY A 74 -4.00 3.37 3.93
N ASP A 75 -3.27 4.33 3.36
CA ASP A 75 -1.93 4.72 3.81
C ASP A 75 -1.91 5.19 5.27
N LEU A 76 -2.94 5.90 5.73
CA LEU A 76 -3.03 6.30 7.14
C LEU A 76 -3.05 5.09 8.07
N TYR A 77 -3.71 3.99 7.68
CA TYR A 77 -3.68 2.73 8.43
C TYR A 77 -2.39 1.96 8.21
N TYR A 78 -1.84 1.95 7.00
CA TYR A 78 -0.59 1.25 6.71
C TYR A 78 0.60 1.81 7.50
N PHE A 79 0.68 3.13 7.63
CA PHE A 79 1.76 3.82 8.35
C PHE A 79 1.42 4.17 9.81
N GLY A 80 0.19 3.91 10.27
CA GLY A 80 -0.23 4.30 11.62
C GLY A 80 -0.24 5.82 11.84
N GLN A 81 -0.64 6.60 10.83
CA GLN A 81 -0.66 8.05 10.88
C GLN A 81 -1.99 8.57 11.45
N GLY A 82 -1.98 9.01 12.71
CA GLY A 82 -3.19 9.43 13.43
C GLY A 82 -4.15 8.30 13.76
N THR A 83 -3.66 7.07 13.72
CA THR A 83 -4.34 5.82 14.08
C THR A 83 -3.26 4.78 14.39
N GLU A 84 -3.58 3.70 15.07
CA GLU A 84 -2.67 2.55 15.11
C GLU A 84 -2.49 1.94 13.72
N GLN A 85 -1.29 1.43 13.45
CA GLN A 85 -1.00 0.71 12.22
C GLN A 85 -1.93 -0.51 12.09
N ASN A 86 -2.54 -0.70 10.92
CA ASN A 86 -3.48 -1.77 10.66
C ASN A 86 -3.50 -2.18 9.18
N ASN A 87 -2.71 -3.21 8.86
CA ASN A 87 -2.58 -3.73 7.50
C ASN A 87 -3.91 -4.29 6.96
N SER A 88 -4.76 -4.89 7.80
CA SER A 88 -6.06 -5.41 7.36
C SER A 88 -7.01 -4.28 6.92
N LYS A 89 -7.02 -3.15 7.63
CA LYS A 89 -7.78 -1.96 7.20
C LYS A 89 -7.17 -1.32 5.96
N ALA A 90 -5.85 -1.20 5.87
CA ALA A 90 -5.18 -0.71 4.67
C ALA A 90 -5.55 -1.57 3.44
N ALA A 91 -5.54 -2.90 3.58
CA ALA A 91 -5.91 -3.84 2.52
C ALA A 91 -7.34 -3.62 2.01
N ILE A 92 -8.30 -3.31 2.89
CA ILE A 92 -9.68 -2.98 2.49
C ILE A 92 -9.69 -1.77 1.53
N TYR A 93 -9.03 -0.67 1.89
CA TYR A 93 -9.07 0.55 1.07
C TYR A 93 -8.21 0.44 -0.19
N TYR A 94 -7.07 -0.26 -0.16
CA TYR A 94 -6.33 -0.59 -1.37
C TYR A 94 -7.12 -1.50 -2.31
N ALA A 95 -7.92 -2.43 -1.78
CA ALA A 95 -8.83 -3.24 -2.57
C ALA A 95 -9.93 -2.39 -3.22
N GLU A 96 -10.50 -1.42 -2.52
CA GLU A 96 -11.45 -0.46 -3.11
C GLU A 96 -10.80 0.36 -4.22
N ALA A 97 -9.60 0.91 -4.02
CA ALA A 97 -8.86 1.62 -5.07
C ALA A 97 -8.60 0.72 -6.30
N CYS A 98 -8.19 -0.53 -6.07
CA CYS A 98 -7.96 -1.51 -7.13
C CYS A 98 -9.25 -1.92 -7.88
N LYS A 99 -10.41 -1.93 -7.20
CA LYS A 99 -11.72 -2.14 -7.84
C LYS A 99 -12.09 -0.96 -8.73
N LEU A 100 -11.68 0.25 -8.37
CA LEU A 100 -11.82 1.47 -9.18
C LEU A 100 -10.78 1.58 -10.32
N HIS A 101 -10.15 0.47 -10.71
CA HIS A 101 -9.14 0.41 -11.78
C HIS A 101 -7.89 1.24 -11.54
N ASN A 102 -7.59 1.62 -10.28
CA ASN A 102 -6.35 2.30 -9.97
C ASN A 102 -5.20 1.30 -9.84
N SER A 103 -4.18 1.51 -10.68
CA SER A 103 -3.05 0.60 -10.82
C SER A 103 -2.16 0.57 -9.58
N ASP A 104 -2.00 1.70 -8.89
CA ASP A 104 -1.25 1.82 -7.63
C ASP A 104 -1.99 1.15 -6.48
N GLY A 105 -3.31 1.31 -6.40
CA GLY A 105 -4.14 0.61 -5.42
C GLY A 105 -4.00 -0.92 -5.51
N CYS A 106 -3.99 -1.47 -6.74
CA CYS A 106 -3.68 -2.88 -6.95
C CYS A 106 -2.24 -3.23 -6.55
N SER A 107 -1.27 -2.35 -6.82
CA SER A 107 0.13 -2.57 -6.46
C SER A 107 0.32 -2.63 -4.94
N HIS A 108 -0.25 -1.67 -4.20
CA HIS A 108 -0.18 -1.61 -2.74
C HIS A 108 -0.86 -2.81 -2.07
N LEU A 109 -1.98 -3.28 -2.62
CA LEU A 109 -2.60 -4.52 -2.14
C LEU A 109 -1.73 -5.75 -2.40
N GLY A 110 -1.05 -5.80 -3.56
CA GLY A 110 -0.04 -6.81 -3.85
C GLY A 110 1.13 -6.77 -2.86
N ASP A 111 1.65 -5.58 -2.56
CA ASP A 111 2.72 -5.36 -1.59
C ASP A 111 2.33 -5.86 -0.18
N LEU A 112 1.09 -5.61 0.24
CA LEU A 112 0.60 -6.14 1.52
C LEU A 112 0.58 -7.66 1.54
N TYR A 113 0.01 -8.31 0.52
CA TYR A 113 -0.03 -9.78 0.48
C TYR A 113 1.35 -10.41 0.30
N TYR A 114 2.32 -9.67 -0.24
CA TYR A 114 3.70 -10.15 -0.36
C TYR A 114 4.49 -10.07 0.95
N THR A 115 4.11 -9.18 1.88
CA THR A 115 4.88 -8.97 3.11
C THR A 115 4.70 -10.11 4.11
N ASP A 116 5.79 -10.65 4.66
CA ASP A 116 5.75 -11.71 5.69
C ASP A 116 5.32 -11.20 7.08
N ALA A 117 5.39 -9.88 7.31
CA ALA A 117 5.03 -9.25 8.57
C ALA A 117 3.51 -9.20 8.84
N TRP A 118 2.69 -9.49 7.83
CA TRP A 118 1.24 -9.55 7.96
C TRP A 118 0.78 -11.01 7.97
N ALA A 119 -0.07 -11.38 8.94
CA ALA A 119 -0.55 -12.76 9.10
C ALA A 119 -1.28 -13.33 7.87
N GLU A 120 -1.76 -12.46 6.97
CA GLU A 120 -2.41 -12.83 5.72
C GLU A 120 -1.44 -12.90 4.53
N HIS A 121 -0.12 -12.99 4.76
CA HIS A 121 0.88 -13.22 3.72
C HIS A 121 0.42 -14.32 2.75
N ASN A 122 0.41 -14.00 1.46
CA ASN A 122 -0.10 -14.89 0.43
C ASN A 122 0.44 -14.51 -0.96
N ASN A 123 1.48 -15.23 -1.40
CA ASN A 123 2.07 -15.04 -2.73
C ASN A 123 1.10 -15.25 -3.90
N THR A 124 0.07 -16.08 -3.76
CA THR A 124 -0.95 -16.25 -4.81
C THR A 124 -1.80 -14.99 -4.96
N LYS A 125 -2.25 -14.40 -3.84
CA LYS A 125 -2.97 -13.12 -3.85
C LYS A 125 -2.06 -11.98 -4.29
N ALA A 126 -0.79 -11.95 -3.84
CA ALA A 126 0.19 -10.96 -4.28
C ALA A 126 0.37 -11.01 -5.82
N LYS A 127 0.58 -12.21 -6.39
CA LYS A 127 0.65 -12.44 -7.84
C LYS A 127 -0.59 -11.89 -8.55
N HIS A 128 -1.78 -12.20 -8.03
CA HIS A 128 -3.03 -11.76 -8.62
C HIS A 128 -3.13 -10.23 -8.71
N TYR A 129 -2.83 -9.53 -7.61
CA TYR A 129 -2.93 -8.06 -7.60
C TYR A 129 -1.79 -7.37 -8.35
N TYR A 130 -0.57 -7.91 -8.33
CA TYR A 130 0.52 -7.41 -9.18
C TYR A 130 0.24 -7.60 -10.67
N ASP A 131 -0.34 -8.73 -11.08
CA ASP A 131 -0.78 -8.96 -12.47
C ASP A 131 -1.85 -7.94 -12.89
N LYS A 132 -2.86 -7.71 -12.03
CA LYS A 132 -3.87 -6.69 -12.28
C LYS A 132 -3.28 -5.28 -12.37
N SER A 133 -2.38 -4.93 -11.45
CA SER A 133 -1.63 -3.65 -11.46
C SER A 133 -0.81 -3.46 -12.73
N CYS A 134 -0.10 -4.52 -13.17
CA CYS A 134 0.70 -4.51 -14.39
C CYS A 134 -0.15 -4.33 -15.65
N LYS A 135 -1.28 -5.04 -15.76
CA LYS A 135 -2.24 -4.90 -16.87
C LYS A 135 -2.83 -3.49 -16.98
N LEU A 136 -2.91 -2.76 -15.86
CA LEU A 136 -3.30 -1.35 -15.80
C LEU A 136 -2.14 -0.38 -16.09
N GLY A 137 -0.96 -0.88 -16.49
CA GLY A 137 0.19 -0.07 -16.88
C GLY A 137 1.17 0.28 -15.74
N ASN A 138 0.98 -0.27 -14.54
CA ASN A 138 1.87 0.03 -13.41
C ASN A 138 3.23 -0.67 -13.56
N LYS A 139 4.30 0.10 -13.78
CA LYS A 139 5.65 -0.44 -13.94
C LYS A 139 6.16 -1.15 -12.68
N LYS A 140 5.85 -0.63 -11.48
CA LYS A 140 6.22 -1.27 -10.22
C LYS A 140 5.48 -2.59 -10.04
N GLY A 141 4.17 -2.62 -10.32
CA GLY A 141 3.36 -3.83 -10.35
C GLY A 141 3.93 -4.90 -11.29
N CYS A 142 4.30 -4.53 -12.53
CA CYS A 142 4.94 -5.45 -13.47
C CYS A 142 6.28 -6.00 -12.96
N LYS A 143 7.13 -5.13 -12.38
CA LYS A 143 8.41 -5.52 -11.82
C LYS A 143 8.23 -6.50 -10.66
N ASN A 144 7.32 -6.19 -9.73
CA ASN A 144 7.05 -7.04 -8.57
C ASN A 144 6.47 -8.40 -8.98
N LEU A 145 5.56 -8.43 -9.98
CA LEU A 145 5.08 -9.69 -10.57
C LEU A 145 6.24 -10.54 -11.09
N LYS A 146 7.14 -9.95 -11.86
CA LYS A 146 8.30 -10.67 -12.43
C LYS A 146 9.20 -11.23 -11.32
N SER A 147 9.56 -10.41 -10.34
CA SER A 147 10.39 -10.83 -9.21
C SER A 147 9.75 -11.98 -8.42
N LEU A 148 8.43 -11.91 -8.17
CA LEU A 148 7.68 -12.97 -7.50
C LEU A 148 7.72 -14.28 -8.27
N LEU A 149 7.52 -14.24 -9.59
CA LEU A 149 7.53 -15.43 -10.44
C LEU A 149 8.90 -16.10 -10.48
N GLN A 150 9.96 -15.30 -10.62
CA GLN A 150 11.35 -15.80 -10.61
C GLN A 150 11.67 -16.47 -9.27
N GLY A 151 11.33 -15.83 -8.14
CA GLY A 151 11.53 -16.42 -6.82
C GLY A 151 10.75 -17.73 -6.61
N ASN A 152 9.53 -17.83 -7.15
CA ASN A 152 8.74 -19.06 -7.09
C ASN A 152 9.34 -20.20 -7.93
N GLU A 153 9.91 -19.90 -9.10
CA GLU A 153 10.62 -20.87 -9.94
C GLU A 153 11.89 -21.39 -9.26
N GLU A 154 12.69 -20.48 -8.69
CA GLU A 154 13.88 -20.86 -7.91
C GLU A 154 13.53 -21.73 -6.70
N LEU A 155 12.48 -21.38 -5.96
CA LEU A 155 12.02 -22.18 -4.82
C LEU A 155 11.53 -23.56 -5.25
N LYS A 156 10.85 -23.66 -6.41
CA LYS A 156 10.44 -24.95 -6.97
C LYS A 156 11.64 -25.83 -7.29
N HIS A 157 12.64 -25.29 -7.98
CA HIS A 157 13.88 -26.01 -8.28
C HIS A 157 14.59 -26.51 -7.01
N LYS A 158 14.73 -25.66 -5.98
CA LYS A 158 15.33 -26.04 -4.70
C LYS A 158 14.56 -27.15 -3.99
N LYS A 159 13.21 -27.12 -4.04
CA LYS A 159 12.37 -28.19 -3.44
C LYS A 159 12.51 -29.50 -4.18
N ASP A 160 12.59 -29.47 -5.51
CA ASP A 160 12.77 -30.67 -6.31
C ASP A 160 14.17 -31.27 -6.10
N GLU A 161 15.20 -30.44 -5.95
CA GLU A 161 16.55 -30.87 -5.58
C GLU A 161 16.60 -31.48 -4.17
N LEU A 162 15.99 -30.84 -3.18
CA LEU A 162 15.93 -31.36 -1.81
C LEU A 162 15.27 -32.74 -1.73
N LYS A 163 14.20 -32.96 -2.51
CA LYS A 163 13.54 -34.28 -2.57
C LYS A 163 14.45 -35.37 -3.14
N ARG A 164 15.25 -35.04 -4.16
CA ARG A 164 16.23 -35.99 -4.72
C ARG A 164 17.29 -36.35 -3.70
N LEU A 165 17.86 -35.35 -3.02
CA LEU A 165 18.86 -35.58 -1.97
C LEU A 165 18.30 -36.37 -0.78
N GLN A 166 17.03 -36.15 -0.41
CA GLN A 166 16.35 -36.93 0.61
C GLN A 166 16.21 -38.39 0.19
N GLN A 167 15.78 -38.64 -1.05
CA GLN A 167 15.67 -40.00 -1.58
C GLN A 167 17.03 -40.71 -1.62
N GLU A 168 18.08 -40.05 -2.11
CA GLU A 168 19.44 -40.60 -2.13
C GLU A 168 19.95 -40.92 -0.71
N ASN A 169 19.67 -40.04 0.26
CA ASN A 169 20.04 -40.27 1.66
C ASN A 169 19.27 -41.45 2.28
N ASP A 170 17.97 -41.58 1.98
CA ASP A 170 17.15 -42.71 2.45
C ASP A 170 17.64 -44.05 1.85
N GLU A 171 18.07 -44.05 0.58
CA GLU A 171 18.69 -45.20 -0.09
C GLU A 171 20.02 -45.59 0.57
N LEU A 172 20.89 -44.62 0.87
CA LEU A 172 22.16 -44.86 1.57
C LEU A 172 21.98 -45.38 3.01
N ILE A 173 20.99 -44.87 3.74
CA ILE A 173 20.65 -45.38 5.07
C ILE A 173 20.21 -46.84 4.99
N LEU A 174 19.35 -47.18 4.03
CA LEU A 174 18.91 -48.57 3.83
C LEU A 174 20.08 -49.49 3.49
N GLU A 175 21.00 -49.05 2.62
CA GLU A 175 22.21 -49.81 2.29
C GLU A 175 23.08 -50.06 3.53
N ALA A 176 23.27 -49.04 4.38
CA ALA A 176 24.02 -49.17 5.64
C ALA A 176 23.35 -50.16 6.62
N GLU A 177 22.02 -50.09 6.79
CA GLU A 177 21.26 -51.01 7.65
C GLU A 177 21.31 -52.46 7.18
N ILE A 178 21.41 -52.68 5.87
CA ILE A 178 21.57 -54.03 5.28
C ILE A 178 22.96 -54.57 5.60
N LEU A 179 24.01 -53.74 5.46
CA LEU A 179 25.40 -54.14 5.73
C LEU A 179 25.64 -54.50 7.19
N ASP A 180 25.02 -53.79 8.15
CA ASP A 180 25.15 -54.10 9.59
C ASP A 180 24.53 -55.44 10.01
N ARG A 181 23.76 -56.10 9.12
CA ARG A 181 23.10 -57.40 9.37
C ARG A 181 23.84 -58.61 8.78
N ILE A 182 24.94 -58.39 8.07
CA ILE A 182 25.76 -59.43 7.43
C ILE A 182 27.00 -59.70 8.29
#